data_AF-A0A0Z8BZ64-F1
#
_entry.id   AF-A0A0Z8BZ64-F1
#
_cell.length_a   1.000
_cell.length_b   1.000
_cell.length_c   1.000
_cell.angle_alpha   90.00
_cell.angle_beta   90.00
_cell.angle_gamma   90.00
#
_symmetry.space_group_name_H-M   'P 1'
#
loop_
_entity.id
_entity.type
_entity.pdbx_description
1 polymer ?
#
loop_
_entity_poly.entity_id
_entity_poly.type
_entity_poly.pdbx_seq_one_letter_code
_entity_poly.pdbx_strand_id
1 'polypeptide(L)' 'MNKTVKNGMKVVLLFFALFLINILVFKVLALLGFDLSLTEMSYLFPPLLATLVLVMQFKKKKNRGKS' A
#
# COMPACT_ATOMS: atom_id res chain seq x y z
N MET A 1 13.12 19.97 8.62
CA MET A 1 11.94 19.09 8.41
C MET A 1 11.89 18.02 9.51
N ASN A 2 10.83 17.97 10.32
CA ASN A 2 10.75 17.07 11.49
C ASN A 2 10.78 15.57 11.11
N LYS A 3 11.47 14.74 11.90
CA LYS A 3 11.60 13.28 11.67
C LYS A 3 10.25 12.55 11.51
N THR A 4 9.22 13.00 12.23
CA THR A 4 7.85 12.47 12.11
C THR A 4 7.23 12.74 10.74
N VAL A 5 7.41 13.94 10.20
CA VAL A 5 6.92 14.33 8.87
C VAL A 5 7.62 13.52 7.77
N LYS A 6 8.94 13.30 7.91
CA LYS A 6 9.72 12.48 6.97
C LYS A 6 9.25 11.02 6.93
N ASN A 7 8.83 10.46 8.07
CA ASN A 7 8.26 9.11 8.11
C ASN A 7 6.83 9.05 7.56
N GLY A 8 5.99 10.05 7.86
CA GLY A 8 4.64 10.13 7.29
C GLY A 8 4.67 10.21 5.76
N MET A 9 5.56 11.04 5.22
CA MET A 9 5.74 11.20 3.78
C MET A 9 6.21 9.91 3.09
N LYS A 10 7.05 9.10 3.75
CA LYS A 10 7.45 7.77 3.25
C LYS A 10 6.27 6.80 3.19
N VAL A 11 5.39 6.81 4.18
CA VAL A 11 4.21 5.93 4.21
C VAL A 11 3.23 6.32 3.10
N VAL A 12 2.99 7.62 2.92
CA VAL A 12 2.14 8.12 1.82
C VAL A 12 2.74 7.77 0.46
N LEU A 13 4.05 7.95 0.28
CA LEU A 13 4.72 7.58 -0.97
C LEU A 13 4.63 6.07 -1.23
N LEU A 14 4.79 5.24 -0.21
CA LEU A 14 4.65 3.79 -0.32
C LEU A 14 3.23 3.38 -0.71
N PHE A 15 2.22 4.03 -0.11
CA PHE A 15 0.82 3.84 -0.48
C PHE A 15 0.59 4.16 -1.97
N PHE A 16 1.06 5.31 -2.44
CA PHE A 16 0.93 5.70 -3.84
C PHE A 16 1.62 4.71 -4.79
N ALA A 17 2.81 4.23 -4.44
CA ALA A 17 3.50 3.22 -5.24
C ALA A 17 2.71 1.91 -5.33
N LEU A 18 2.21 1.40 -4.20
CA LEU A 18 1.36 0.21 -4.14
C LEU A 18 0.07 0.39 -4.95
N PHE A 19 -0.56 1.56 -4.84
CA PHE A 19 -1.78 1.90 -5.57
C PHE A 19 -1.56 1.92 -7.09
N LEU A 20 -0.49 2.59 -7.54
CA LEU A 20 -0.16 2.67 -8.96
C LEU A 20 0.14 1.30 -9.58
N ILE A 21 0.91 0.46 -8.87
CA ILE A 21 1.19 -0.91 -9.32
C ILE A 21 -0.12 -1.71 -9.39
N ASN A 22 -1.01 -1.55 -8.42
CA ASN A 22 -2.28 -2.27 -8.40
C ASN A 22 -3.16 -1.91 -9.62
N ILE A 23 -3.29 -0.61 -9.92
CA ILE A 23 -4.00 -0.15 -11.13
C ILE A 23 -3.33 -0.67 -12.41
N LEU A 24 -2.00 -0.70 -12.47
CA LEU A 24 -1.27 -1.22 -13.62
C LEU A 24 -1.58 -2.72 -13.84
N VAL A 25 -1.57 -3.52 -12.77
CA VAL A 25 -1.93 -4.95 -12.82
C VAL A 25 -3.36 -5.13 -13.31
N PHE A 26 -4.32 -4.37 -12.79
CA PHE A 26 -5.70 -4.42 -13.27
C PHE A 26 -5.81 -4.07 -14.76
N LYS A 27 -5.10 -3.05 -15.24
CA LYS A 27 -5.07 -2.72 -16.68
C LYS A 27 -4.50 -3.86 -17.52
N VAL A 28 -3.42 -4.50 -17.06
CA VAL A 28 -2.82 -5.64 -17.77
C VAL A 28 -3.79 -6.82 -17.82
N LEU A 29 -4.47 -7.14 -16.71
CA LEU A 29 -5.48 -8.19 -16.68
C LEU A 29 -6.66 -7.86 -17.61
N ALA A 30 -7.11 -6.61 -17.66
CA ALA A 30 -8.19 -6.21 -18.57
C ALA A 30 -7.77 -6.36 -20.04
N LEU A 31 -6.51 -6.01 -20.37
CA LEU A 31 -5.95 -6.23 -21.71
C LEU A 31 -5.82 -7.71 -22.08
N LEU A 32 -5.63 -8.59 -21.09
CA LEU A 32 -5.62 -10.04 -21.26
C LEU A 32 -7.03 -10.64 -21.45
N GLY A 33 -8.09 -9.82 -21.40
CA GLY A 33 -9.47 -10.25 -21.58
C GLY A 33 -10.16 -10.70 -20.28
N PHE A 34 -9.58 -10.41 -19.11
CA PHE A 34 -10.27 -10.65 -17.84
C PHE A 34 -11.37 -9.61 -17.62
N ASP A 35 -12.56 -10.10 -17.29
CA ASP A 35 -13.69 -9.26 -16.89
C ASP A 35 -13.48 -8.80 -15.43
N LEU A 36 -12.89 -7.61 -15.29
CA LEU A 36 -12.55 -7.04 -13.99
C LEU A 36 -13.56 -5.96 -13.61
N SER A 37 -14.29 -6.20 -12.52
CA SER A 37 -15.06 -5.15 -11.87
C SER A 37 -14.12 -4.18 -11.16
N LEU A 38 -13.78 -3.08 -11.83
CA LEU A 38 -13.00 -1.96 -11.29
C LEU A 38 -13.84 -1.16 -10.29
N THR A 39 -14.15 -1.77 -9.16
CA THR A 39 -14.80 -1.11 -8.03
C THR A 39 -13.77 -0.49 -7.11
N GLU A 40 -14.17 0.56 -6.40
CA GLU A 40 -13.34 1.28 -5.42
C GLU A 40 -12.70 0.33 -4.41
N MET A 41 -13.43 -0.71 -4.01
CA MET A 41 -12.91 -1.75 -3.13
C MET A 41 -11.82 -2.60 -3.78
N SER A 42 -11.93 -2.96 -5.06
CA SER A 42 -10.94 -3.81 -5.73
C SER A 42 -9.57 -3.13 -5.87
N TYR A 43 -9.53 -1.83 -6.17
CA TYR A 43 -8.27 -1.14 -6.44
C TYR A 43 -7.71 -0.34 -5.24
N LEU A 44 -8.56 0.12 -4.31
CA LEU A 44 -8.15 0.97 -3.19
C LEU A 44 -7.94 0.16 -1.88
N PHE A 45 -8.74 -0.88 -1.66
CA PHE A 45 -8.68 -1.67 -0.42
C PHE A 45 -7.37 -2.45 -0.27
N PRO A 46 -6.83 -3.15 -1.31
CA PRO A 46 -5.61 -3.92 -1.14
C PRO A 46 -4.37 -3.06 -0.80
N PRO A 47 -4.12 -1.91 -1.46
CA PRO A 47 -3.02 -1.00 -1.07
C PRO A 47 -3.16 -0.44 0.35
N LEU A 48 -4.40 -0.14 0.78
CA LEU A 48 -4.67 0.34 2.14
C LEU A 48 -4.36 -0.75 3.18
N LEU A 49 -4.80 -1.97 2.93
CA LEU A 49 -4.58 -3.10 3.84
C LEU A 49 -3.09 -3.46 3.92
N ALA A 50 -2.39 -3.48 2.79
CA ALA A 50 -0.95 -3.71 2.74
C ALA A 50 -0.16 -2.65 3.54
N THR A 51 -0.50 -1.38 3.37
CA THR A 51 0.17 -0.29 4.12
C THR A 51 -0.13 -0.34 5.62
N LEU A 52 -1.38 -0.62 6.01
CA LEU A 52 -1.77 -0.80 7.40
C LEU A 52 -1.00 -1.96 8.07
N VAL A 53 -0.99 -3.13 7.44
CA VAL A 53 -0.24 -4.30 7.92
C VAL A 53 1.25 -4.00 8.04
N LEU A 54 1.82 -3.28 7.06
CA LEU A 54 3.24 -2.93 7.07
C LEU A 54 3.58 -1.98 8.23
N VAL A 55 2.73 -0.96 8.48
CA VAL A 55 2.89 -0.06 9.63
C VAL A 55 2.79 -0.82 10.95
N MET A 56 1.83 -1.73 11.08
CA MET A 56 1.68 -2.57 12.27
C MET A 56 2.90 -3.48 12.48
N GLN A 57 3.39 -4.14 11.43
CA GLN A 57 4.59 -4.97 11.50
C GLN A 57 5.84 -4.15 11.86
N PHE A 58 5.98 -2.95 11.30
CA PHE A 58 7.10 -2.06 11.61
C PHE A 58 7.10 -1.61 13.08
N LYS A 59 5.91 -1.28 13.61
CA LYS A 59 5.73 -1.00 15.04
C LYS A 59 6.04 -2.21 15.92
N LYS A 60 5.60 -3.40 15.54
CA LYS A 60 5.84 -4.66 16.28
C LYS A 60 7.34 -5.01 16.32
N LYS A 61 8.05 -4.86 15.20
CA LYS A 61 9.52 -5.08 15.12
C LYS A 61 10.30 -4.06 15.97
N LYS A 62 9.86 -2.80 16.01
CA LYS A 62 10.46 -1.76 16.85
C LYS A 62 10.37 -2.07 18.36
N ASN A 63 9.29 -2.72 18.80
CA ASN A 63 9.13 -3.12 20.21
C ASN A 63 9.93 -4.39 20.57
N ARG A 64 10.20 -5.28 19.60
CA ARG A 64 11.02 -6.48 19.82
C ARG A 64 12.53 -6.21 19.91
N GLY A 65 13.04 -5.13 19.30
CA GLY A 65 14.45 -4.74 19.38
C GLY A 65 14.83 -3.90 20.60
N LYS A 66 13.93 -3.76 21.57
CA LYS A 66 14.13 -3.01 22.82
C LYS A 66 13.98 -3.89 24.09
N SER A 67 13.89 -5.21 23.92
CA SER A 67 13.89 -6.17 25.01
C SER A 67 15.18 -6.96 25.01
#